data_AF-A0A7S1A9H7-F1
#
_entry.id   AF-A0A7S1A9H7-F1
#
_cell.length_a   1.000
_cell.length_b   1.000
_cell.length_c   1.000
_cell.angle_alpha   90.00
_cell.angle_beta   90.00
_cell.angle_gamma   90.00
#
_symmetry.space_group_name_H-M   'P 1'
#
loop_
_entity.id
_entity.type
_entity.pdbx_description
1 polymer ?
#
loop_
_entity_poly.entity_id
_entity_poly.type
_entity_poly.pdbx_seq_one_letter_code
_entity_poly.pdbx_strand_id
1 'polypeptide(L)'
;FAAVNTVLADLRNVVEGEIMGAHPAVQELFESANTVRLEESVWDVALFTFYTPMGRGTNYAVILPILLTMFLQVCFTCVVVLFIMDSEDAPSDLIDAFEAWRLTADSTVIADVCNSNASLTTSFRQQQTYEIYRTYTFNTLGEGYGLHCAGPFTCILVCCAWTLTVLEVLGKIMDKMLSIYHLTDFRSDVMELQVFQTVRSSGFKILTIPLHRAAWFLCISIPE
;
A
#
# COMPACT_ATOMS: atom_id res chain seq x y z
N PHE A 1 -49.87 -19.16 -20.27
CA PHE A 1 -49.56 -20.32 -19.42
C PHE A 1 -48.22 -20.98 -19.76
N ALA A 2 -47.83 -21.15 -21.04
CA ALA A 2 -46.53 -21.73 -21.39
C ALA A 2 -45.30 -20.94 -20.87
N ALA A 3 -45.34 -19.61 -20.92
CA ALA A 3 -44.23 -18.76 -20.45
C ALA A 3 -44.00 -18.77 -18.94
N VAL A 4 -45.02 -19.12 -18.14
CA VAL A 4 -44.91 -19.18 -16.68
C VAL A 4 -44.22 -20.47 -16.26
N ASN A 5 -44.46 -21.57 -16.99
CA ASN A 5 -43.81 -22.85 -16.72
C ASN A 5 -42.32 -22.84 -17.09
N THR A 6 -41.92 -22.08 -18.11
CA THR A 6 -40.49 -21.91 -18.45
C THR A 6 -39.75 -21.09 -17.41
N VAL A 7 -40.36 -20.02 -16.87
CA VAL A 7 -39.75 -19.20 -15.81
C VAL A 7 -39.64 -19.98 -14.48
N LEU A 8 -40.65 -20.79 -14.15
CA LEU A 8 -40.60 -21.65 -12.97
C LEU A 8 -39.58 -22.79 -13.10
N ALA A 9 -39.39 -23.33 -14.30
CA ALA A 9 -38.33 -24.31 -14.56
C ALA A 9 -36.94 -23.67 -14.46
N ASP A 10 -36.73 -22.48 -15.01
CA ASP A 10 -35.46 -21.74 -14.85
C ASP A 10 -35.19 -21.40 -13.39
N LEU A 11 -36.17 -20.91 -12.64
CA LEU A 11 -36.01 -20.62 -11.20
C LEU A 11 -35.71 -21.88 -10.39
N ARG A 12 -36.35 -23.00 -10.74
CA ARG A 12 -36.05 -24.29 -10.10
C ARG A 12 -34.61 -24.72 -10.38
N ASN A 13 -34.13 -24.55 -11.61
CA ASN A 13 -32.75 -24.87 -11.97
C ASN A 13 -31.73 -23.88 -11.34
N VAL A 14 -32.11 -22.63 -11.06
CA VAL A 14 -31.30 -21.68 -10.26
C VAL A 14 -31.18 -22.19 -8.82
N VAL A 15 -32.30 -22.63 -8.22
CA VAL A 15 -32.37 -23.08 -6.83
C VAL A 15 -31.71 -24.45 -6.61
N GLU A 16 -31.81 -25.35 -7.59
CA GLU A 16 -31.18 -26.69 -7.55
C GLU A 16 -29.68 -26.64 -7.90
N GLY A 17 -29.13 -25.48 -8.28
CA GLY A 17 -27.71 -25.28 -8.54
C GLY A 17 -27.21 -25.78 -9.91
N GLU A 18 -28.09 -26.36 -10.73
CA GLU A 18 -27.74 -26.88 -12.06
C GLU A 18 -27.32 -25.78 -13.04
N ILE A 19 -27.79 -24.54 -12.88
CA ILE A 19 -27.37 -23.41 -13.74
C ILE A 19 -25.91 -23.00 -13.49
N MET A 20 -25.38 -23.25 -12.29
CA MET A 20 -23.95 -23.04 -12.03
C MET A 20 -23.07 -23.99 -12.86
N GLY A 21 -23.60 -25.15 -13.27
CA GLY A 21 -22.91 -26.10 -14.15
C GLY A 21 -23.23 -25.97 -15.64
N ALA A 22 -24.40 -25.42 -16.01
CA ALA A 22 -24.91 -25.48 -17.39
C ALA A 22 -24.59 -24.25 -18.26
N HIS A 23 -24.44 -23.06 -17.66
CA HIS A 23 -24.18 -21.86 -18.45
C HIS A 23 -22.67 -21.55 -18.48
N PRO A 24 -22.00 -21.59 -19.65
CA PRO A 24 -20.55 -21.44 -19.75
C PRO A 24 -20.06 -20.09 -19.17
N ALA A 25 -20.86 -19.03 -19.26
CA ALA A 25 -20.52 -17.74 -18.65
C ALA A 25 -20.58 -17.75 -17.11
N VAL A 26 -21.44 -18.58 -16.50
CA VAL A 26 -21.53 -18.71 -15.04
C VAL A 26 -20.38 -19.57 -14.53
N GLN A 27 -20.01 -20.63 -15.25
CA GLN A 27 -18.78 -21.38 -15.00
C GLN A 27 -17.54 -20.49 -15.12
N GLU A 28 -17.46 -19.64 -16.14
CA GLU A 28 -16.33 -18.70 -16.30
C GLU A 28 -16.27 -17.68 -15.16
N LEU A 29 -17.41 -17.13 -14.73
CA LEU A 29 -17.48 -16.25 -13.56
C LEU A 29 -17.07 -16.97 -12.27
N PHE A 30 -17.56 -18.19 -12.06
CA PHE A 30 -17.27 -18.99 -10.87
C PHE A 30 -15.82 -19.48 -10.84
N GLU A 31 -15.27 -19.87 -11.98
CA GLU A 31 -13.84 -20.15 -12.14
C GLU A 31 -13.04 -18.87 -11.89
N SER A 32 -13.39 -17.74 -12.49
CA SER A 32 -12.66 -16.48 -12.27
C SER A 32 -12.69 -16.02 -10.80
N ALA A 33 -13.80 -16.28 -10.09
CA ALA A 33 -13.96 -15.94 -8.68
C ALA A 33 -13.21 -16.89 -7.74
N ASN A 34 -13.04 -18.16 -8.13
CA ASN A 34 -12.32 -19.17 -7.34
C ASN A 34 -10.87 -19.40 -7.80
N THR A 35 -10.45 -18.79 -8.91
CA THR A 35 -9.06 -18.80 -9.35
C THR A 35 -8.42 -17.47 -8.99
N VAL A 36 -7.46 -17.52 -8.08
CA VAL A 36 -6.56 -16.38 -7.88
C VAL A 36 -5.62 -16.32 -9.08
N ARG A 37 -5.80 -15.29 -9.92
CA ARG A 37 -4.82 -14.96 -10.96
C ARG A 37 -3.60 -14.39 -10.27
N LEU A 38 -2.44 -14.98 -10.56
CA LEU A 38 -1.17 -14.33 -10.27
C LEU A 38 -1.16 -13.01 -11.03
N GLU A 39 -1.06 -11.90 -10.30
CA GLU A 39 -0.89 -10.59 -10.90
C GLU A 39 0.53 -10.51 -11.47
N GLU A 40 0.79 -9.55 -12.36
CA GLU A 40 2.12 -9.21 -12.85
C GLU A 40 2.95 -8.48 -11.76
N SER A 41 2.87 -8.97 -10.52
CA SER A 41 3.56 -8.43 -9.36
C SER A 41 4.87 -9.18 -9.15
N VAL A 42 5.93 -8.44 -8.82
CA VAL A 42 7.27 -9.00 -8.52
C VAL A 42 7.20 -10.09 -7.45
N TRP A 43 6.23 -9.99 -6.52
CA TRP A 43 5.98 -10.95 -5.45
C TRP A 43 5.40 -12.27 -5.95
N ASP A 44 4.53 -12.24 -6.94
CA ASP A 44 3.95 -13.45 -7.53
C ASP A 44 5.01 -14.22 -8.32
N VAL A 45 5.92 -13.49 -8.93
CA VAL A 45 7.08 -14.05 -9.62
C VAL A 45 8.06 -14.66 -8.61
N ALA A 46 8.12 -14.16 -7.36
CA ALA A 46 8.99 -14.71 -6.32
C ALA A 46 8.66 -16.17 -5.97
N LEU A 47 7.40 -16.59 -6.16
CA LEU A 47 6.98 -17.99 -5.97
C LEU A 47 7.66 -18.96 -6.95
N PHE A 48 8.03 -18.47 -8.13
CA PHE A 48 8.73 -19.24 -9.17
C PHE A 48 10.26 -19.19 -9.04
N THR A 49 10.79 -18.44 -8.08
CA THR A 49 12.24 -18.35 -7.86
C THR A 49 12.80 -19.73 -7.56
N PHE A 50 13.86 -20.14 -8.26
CA PHE A 50 14.46 -21.48 -8.18
C PHE A 50 13.54 -22.63 -8.64
N TYR A 51 12.50 -22.36 -9.43
CA TYR A 51 11.76 -23.42 -10.10
C TYR A 51 12.61 -24.00 -11.24
N THR A 52 13.19 -25.18 -11.00
CA THR A 52 14.15 -25.85 -11.89
C THR A 52 13.66 -26.00 -13.34
N PRO A 53 12.37 -26.34 -13.60
CA PRO A 53 11.85 -26.52 -14.95
C PRO A 53 11.78 -25.24 -15.80
N MET A 54 11.76 -24.05 -15.18
CA MET A 54 11.72 -22.77 -15.91
C MET A 54 13.06 -22.39 -16.57
N GLY A 55 14.13 -23.14 -16.29
CA GLY A 55 15.47 -22.87 -16.81
C GLY A 55 16.21 -21.79 -16.01
N ARG A 56 17.55 -21.79 -16.11
CA ARG A 56 18.41 -20.88 -15.32
C ARG A 56 18.23 -19.41 -15.70
N GLY A 57 18.02 -19.12 -17.00
CA GLY A 57 17.86 -17.75 -17.50
C GLY A 57 16.64 -17.04 -16.89
N THR A 58 15.50 -17.71 -16.89
CA THR A 58 14.25 -17.20 -16.28
C THR A 58 14.45 -16.94 -14.79
N ASN A 59 15.09 -17.86 -14.07
CA ASN A 59 15.38 -17.67 -12.65
C ASN A 59 16.21 -16.41 -12.36
N TYR A 60 17.22 -16.08 -13.17
CA TYR A 60 17.96 -14.82 -13.02
C TYR A 60 17.10 -13.59 -13.34
N ALA A 61 16.26 -13.67 -14.38
CA ALA A 61 15.35 -12.60 -14.75
C ALA A 61 14.30 -12.29 -13.66
N VAL A 62 13.93 -13.27 -12.84
CA VAL A 62 13.05 -13.12 -11.67
C VAL A 62 13.78 -12.50 -10.46
N ILE A 63 15.02 -12.93 -10.21
CA ILE A 63 15.79 -12.48 -9.05
C ILE A 63 16.13 -10.99 -9.14
N LEU A 64 16.43 -10.49 -10.34
CA LEU A 64 16.87 -9.11 -10.54
C LEU A 64 15.81 -8.06 -10.12
N PRO A 65 14.54 -8.14 -10.53
CA PRO A 65 13.47 -7.26 -10.05
C PRO A 65 13.28 -7.32 -8.53
N ILE A 66 13.34 -8.51 -7.91
CA ILE A 66 13.19 -8.67 -6.46
C ILE A 66 14.31 -7.93 -5.72
N LEU A 67 15.56 -8.10 -6.17
CA LEU A 67 16.70 -7.38 -5.60
C LEU A 67 16.59 -5.87 -5.79
N LEU A 68 16.12 -5.42 -6.96
CA LEU A 68 15.92 -4.00 -7.24
C LEU A 68 14.82 -3.40 -6.35
N THR A 69 13.71 -4.11 -6.16
CA THR A 69 12.61 -3.67 -5.27
C THR A 69 13.11 -3.56 -3.84
N MET A 70 13.79 -4.58 -3.32
CA MET A 70 14.38 -4.52 -1.97
C MET A 70 15.40 -3.38 -1.83
N PHE A 71 16.24 -3.16 -2.84
CA PHE A 71 17.18 -2.05 -2.84
C PHE A 71 16.47 -0.69 -2.80
N LEU A 72 15.45 -0.49 -3.64
CA LEU A 72 14.67 0.75 -3.66
C LEU A 72 13.94 1.00 -2.35
N GLN A 73 13.36 -0.05 -1.74
CA GLN A 73 12.71 0.04 -0.44
C GLN A 73 13.72 0.42 0.66
N VAL A 74 14.90 -0.22 0.70
CA VAL A 74 15.96 0.14 1.65
C VAL A 74 16.42 1.57 1.45
N CYS A 75 16.65 2.00 0.21
CA CYS A 75 17.03 3.39 -0.09
C CYS A 75 15.95 4.38 0.35
N PHE A 76 14.68 4.10 0.07
CA PHE A 76 13.56 4.94 0.47
C PHE A 76 13.47 5.04 2.00
N THR A 77 13.51 3.91 2.70
CA THR A 77 13.51 3.86 4.17
C THR A 77 14.70 4.62 4.75
N CYS A 78 15.91 4.46 4.19
CA CYS A 78 17.07 5.23 4.61
C CYS A 78 16.86 6.73 4.39
N VAL A 79 16.34 7.16 3.25
CA VAL A 79 16.07 8.58 2.97
C VAL A 79 15.04 9.14 3.94
N VAL A 80 13.95 8.42 4.20
CA VAL A 80 12.91 8.85 5.16
C VAL A 80 13.47 8.92 6.58
N VAL A 81 14.21 7.91 7.02
CA VAL A 81 14.83 7.91 8.36
C VAL A 81 15.85 9.03 8.48
N LEU A 82 16.73 9.21 7.49
CA LEU A 82 17.69 10.30 7.49
C LEU A 82 16.99 11.65 7.47
N PHE A 83 15.94 11.83 6.68
CA PHE A 83 15.15 13.07 6.65
C PHE A 83 14.46 13.35 7.99
N ILE A 84 13.94 12.32 8.67
CA ILE A 84 13.33 12.46 10.00
C ILE A 84 14.40 12.76 11.07
N MET A 85 15.59 12.18 10.95
CA MET A 85 16.69 12.41 11.89
C MET A 85 17.40 13.75 11.66
N ASP A 86 17.47 14.21 10.41
CA ASP A 86 18.14 15.42 9.95
C ASP A 86 17.18 16.61 9.79
N SER A 87 15.89 16.43 10.09
CA SER A 87 15.00 17.56 10.33
C SER A 87 15.41 18.22 11.65
N GLU A 88 16.50 18.98 11.62
CA GLU A 88 17.10 19.76 12.71
C GLU A 88 16.15 20.81 13.30
N ASP A 89 14.99 21.03 12.67
CA ASP A 89 13.93 21.85 13.24
C ASP A 89 12.98 20.98 14.08
N ALA A 90 13.51 20.30 15.10
CA ALA A 90 12.65 19.86 16.19
C ALA A 90 11.94 21.12 16.72
N PRO A 91 10.60 21.14 16.81
CA PRO A 91 9.87 22.33 17.26
C PRO A 91 10.37 22.87 18.61
N SER A 92 10.99 22.02 19.44
CA SER A 92 11.69 22.39 20.67
C SER A 92 12.83 23.37 20.45
N ASP A 93 13.67 23.14 19.44
CA ASP A 93 14.91 23.88 19.23
C ASP A 93 14.60 25.27 18.68
N LEU A 94 13.52 25.38 17.90
CA LEU A 94 12.92 26.65 17.46
C LEU A 94 12.32 27.45 18.63
N ILE A 95 11.69 26.77 19.60
CA ILE A 95 11.15 27.43 20.80
C ILE A 95 12.30 27.98 21.65
N ASP A 96 13.34 27.19 21.88
CA ASP A 96 14.51 27.58 22.68
C ASP A 96 15.28 28.72 22.00
N ALA A 97 15.45 28.66 20.67
CA ALA A 97 16.07 29.74 19.90
C ALA A 97 15.25 31.04 19.94
N PHE A 98 13.91 30.95 19.90
CA PHE A 98 13.04 32.11 20.02
C PHE A 98 13.06 32.72 21.42
N GLU A 99 13.10 31.89 22.46
CA GLU A 99 13.24 32.34 23.84
C GLU A 99 14.58 33.05 24.06
N ALA A 100 15.68 32.46 23.58
CA ALA A 100 17.02 33.06 23.65
C ALA A 100 17.09 34.39 22.89
N TRP A 101 16.46 34.49 21.71
CA TRP A 101 16.35 35.75 20.98
C TRP A 101 15.58 36.80 21.77
N ARG A 102 14.43 36.43 22.36
CA ARG A 102 13.59 37.36 23.13
C ARG A 102 14.31 37.90 24.36
N LEU A 103 15.15 37.10 25.01
CA LEU A 103 15.92 37.52 26.18
C LEU A 103 17.09 38.44 25.83
N THR A 104 17.61 38.36 24.60
CA THR A 104 18.80 39.11 24.15
C THR A 104 18.47 40.35 23.33
N ALA A 105 17.29 40.41 22.71
CA ALA A 105 16.84 41.54 21.92
C ALA A 105 16.48 42.76 22.78
N ASP A 106 16.71 43.96 22.24
CA ASP A 106 16.29 45.19 22.90
C ASP A 106 14.76 45.31 22.95
N SER A 107 14.27 45.90 24.02
CA SER A 107 12.83 46.13 24.27
C SER A 107 12.13 46.86 23.13
N THR A 108 12.83 47.77 22.45
CA THR A 108 12.34 48.52 21.29
C THR A 108 12.11 47.61 20.08
N VAL A 109 13.08 46.74 19.79
CA VAL A 109 13.01 45.74 18.73
C VAL A 109 11.90 44.73 18.99
N ILE A 110 11.75 44.27 20.23
CA ILE A 110 10.66 43.36 20.62
C ILE A 110 9.30 44.03 20.39
N ALA A 111 9.14 45.28 20.82
CA ALA A 111 7.90 46.04 20.63
C ALA A 111 7.59 46.26 19.14
N ASP A 112 8.61 46.59 18.33
CA ASP A 112 8.45 46.78 16.88
C ASP A 112 8.09 45.48 16.15
N VAL A 113 8.65 44.34 16.58
CA VAL A 113 8.25 43.02 16.08
C VAL A 113 6.83 42.69 16.52
N CYS A 114 6.45 42.92 17.78
CA CYS A 114 5.07 42.72 18.21
C CYS A 114 4.06 43.63 17.48
N ASN A 115 4.51 44.78 16.95
CA ASN A 115 3.72 45.71 16.16
C ASN A 115 3.77 45.44 14.64
N SER A 116 4.36 44.33 14.19
CA SER A 116 4.49 43.98 12.76
C SER A 116 5.21 45.03 11.91
N ASN A 117 6.20 45.73 12.48
CA ASN A 117 6.93 46.78 11.77
C ASN A 117 7.86 46.18 10.68
N ALA A 118 7.47 46.35 9.42
CA ALA A 118 8.16 45.78 8.25
C ALA A 118 9.56 46.36 7.98
N SER A 119 9.99 47.40 8.70
CA SER A 119 11.33 47.99 8.57
C SER A 119 12.45 47.11 9.15
N LEU A 120 12.12 46.18 10.05
CA LEU A 120 13.05 45.18 10.58
C LEU A 120 13.05 43.93 9.68
N THR A 121 13.79 43.96 8.58
CA THR A 121 13.74 42.92 7.52
C THR A 121 13.97 41.47 8.01
N THR A 122 14.83 41.25 9.01
CA THR A 122 15.12 39.90 9.55
C THR A 122 14.09 39.46 10.60
N SER A 123 13.69 40.36 11.49
CA SER A 123 12.73 40.08 12.56
C SER A 123 11.30 40.00 12.05
N PHE A 124 10.95 40.78 11.01
CA PHE A 124 9.70 40.65 10.27
C PHE A 124 9.57 39.29 9.58
N ARG A 125 10.67 38.71 9.06
CA ARG A 125 10.65 37.34 8.52
C ARG A 125 10.40 36.29 9.60
N GLN A 126 10.99 36.43 10.79
CA GLN A 126 10.72 35.53 11.91
C GLN A 126 9.26 35.59 12.35
N GLN A 127 8.68 36.79 12.40
CA GLN A 127 7.26 36.97 12.67
C GLN A 127 6.38 36.39 11.56
N GLN A 128 6.72 36.61 10.29
CA GLN A 128 5.98 36.05 9.17
C GLN A 128 6.04 34.51 9.17
N THR A 129 7.19 33.92 9.51
CA THR A 129 7.33 32.46 9.70
C THR A 129 6.47 31.98 10.88
N TYR A 130 6.44 32.72 11.99
CA TYR A 130 5.57 32.40 13.13
C TYR A 130 4.08 32.50 12.78
N GLU A 131 3.67 33.51 12.03
CA GLU A 131 2.29 33.66 11.55
C GLU A 131 1.90 32.53 10.58
N ILE A 132 2.77 32.18 9.63
CA ILE A 132 2.55 31.04 8.72
C ILE A 132 2.46 29.73 9.52
N TYR A 133 3.39 29.50 10.46
CA TYR A 133 3.36 28.34 11.35
C TYR A 133 2.06 28.28 12.15
N ARG A 134 1.66 29.39 12.78
CA ARG A 134 0.43 29.48 13.59
C ARG A 134 -0.83 29.27 12.75
N THR A 135 -0.89 29.81 11.53
CA THR A 135 -1.98 29.55 10.59
C THR A 135 -2.00 28.09 10.14
N TYR A 136 -0.83 27.45 9.98
CA TYR A 136 -0.73 26.03 9.67
C TYR A 136 -1.11 25.13 10.85
N THR A 137 -0.79 25.47 12.11
CA THR A 137 -0.88 24.55 13.26
C THR A 137 -1.97 24.86 14.28
N PHE A 138 -2.29 26.14 14.55
CA PHE A 138 -2.97 26.52 15.80
C PHE A 138 -4.48 26.75 15.67
N ASN A 139 -5.02 26.98 14.47
CA ASN A 139 -6.46 27.14 14.25
C ASN A 139 -7.23 25.80 14.22
N THR A 140 -6.83 24.85 15.05
CA THR A 140 -7.41 23.50 15.13
C THR A 140 -8.88 23.49 15.55
N LEU A 141 -9.35 24.50 16.32
CA LEU A 141 -10.74 24.64 16.79
C LEU A 141 -11.15 26.12 16.95
N GLY A 142 -10.93 26.95 15.94
CA GLY A 142 -11.26 28.39 15.96
C GLY A 142 -12.64 28.71 15.38
N GLU A 143 -13.39 29.57 16.06
CA GLU A 143 -14.76 30.05 15.77
C GLU A 143 -14.93 30.64 14.36
N GLY A 144 -15.15 29.79 13.37
CA GLY A 144 -15.42 30.21 12.00
C GLY A 144 -15.65 29.00 11.12
N TYR A 145 -16.90 28.83 10.68
CA TYR A 145 -17.44 27.68 9.96
C TYR A 145 -16.74 27.39 8.61
N GLY A 146 -15.52 26.87 8.62
CA GLY A 146 -14.80 26.49 7.41
C GLY A 146 -13.73 25.45 7.66
N LEU A 147 -13.65 24.46 6.76
CA LEU A 147 -12.70 23.35 6.72
C LEU A 147 -11.25 23.82 6.40
N HIS A 148 -10.80 24.92 7.00
CA HIS A 148 -9.55 25.61 6.67
C HIS A 148 -8.39 25.27 7.62
N CYS A 149 -8.33 24.05 8.15
CA CYS A 149 -7.13 23.48 8.77
C CYS A 149 -6.23 22.85 7.71
N ALA A 150 -5.75 23.62 6.74
CA ALA A 150 -5.08 23.05 5.57
C ALA A 150 -3.88 22.14 5.93
N GLY A 151 -3.07 22.48 6.94
CA GLY A 151 -1.90 21.68 7.33
C GLY A 151 -2.23 20.31 7.93
N PRO A 152 -2.73 20.23 9.18
CA PRO A 152 -3.02 18.96 9.84
C PRO A 152 -4.03 18.11 9.08
N PHE A 153 -5.04 18.71 8.46
CA PHE A 153 -6.02 17.98 7.67
C PHE A 153 -5.42 17.37 6.41
N THR A 154 -4.56 18.09 5.67
CA THR A 154 -3.86 17.49 4.52
C THR A 154 -2.90 16.40 4.97
N CYS A 155 -2.20 16.58 6.09
CA CYS A 155 -1.35 15.52 6.66
C CYS A 155 -2.17 14.27 7.01
N ILE A 156 -3.32 14.43 7.69
CA ILE A 156 -4.23 13.32 7.99
C ILE A 156 -4.75 12.67 6.71
N LEU A 157 -5.16 13.44 5.70
CA LEU A 157 -5.63 12.88 4.43
C LEU A 157 -4.53 12.11 3.71
N VAL A 158 -3.29 12.62 3.69
CA VAL A 158 -2.14 11.93 3.11
C VAL A 158 -1.84 10.65 3.88
N CYS A 159 -1.82 10.70 5.21
CA CYS A 159 -1.65 9.51 6.05
C CYS A 159 -2.77 8.49 5.84
N CYS A 160 -4.02 8.93 5.71
CA CYS A 160 -5.16 8.05 5.40
C CYS A 160 -5.03 7.44 4.01
N ALA A 161 -4.72 8.23 2.99
CA ALA A 161 -4.52 7.75 1.63
C ALA A 161 -3.37 6.73 1.56
N TRP A 162 -2.25 7.04 2.20
CA TRP A 162 -1.13 6.12 2.36
C TRP A 162 -1.57 4.83 3.05
N THR A 163 -2.24 4.93 4.20
CA THR A 163 -2.72 3.76 4.95
C THR A 163 -3.65 2.90 4.09
N LEU A 164 -4.54 3.51 3.30
CA LEU A 164 -5.41 2.79 2.37
C LEU A 164 -4.62 2.08 1.27
N THR A 165 -3.60 2.72 0.69
CA THR A 165 -2.74 2.07 -0.30
C THR A 165 -1.95 0.91 0.30
N VAL A 166 -1.48 1.04 1.54
CA VAL A 166 -0.80 -0.05 2.25
C VAL A 166 -1.78 -1.19 2.58
N LEU A 167 -2.99 -0.87 3.04
CA LEU A 167 -4.03 -1.87 3.31
C LEU A 167 -4.48 -2.60 2.04
N GLU A 168 -4.54 -1.93 0.89
CA GLU A 168 -4.82 -2.57 -0.40
C GLU A 168 -3.75 -3.60 -0.74
N VAL A 169 -2.47 -3.23 -0.59
CA VAL A 169 -1.34 -4.14 -0.83
C VAL A 169 -1.35 -5.29 0.17
N LEU A 170 -1.55 -5.01 1.47
CA LEU A 170 -1.66 -6.04 2.51
C LEU A 170 -2.83 -7.00 2.26
N GLY A 171 -3.98 -6.49 1.82
CA GLY A 171 -5.14 -7.32 1.44
C GLY A 171 -4.78 -8.30 0.32
N LYS A 172 -4.12 -7.82 -0.74
CA LYS A 172 -3.64 -8.67 -1.84
C LYS A 172 -2.62 -9.71 -1.37
N ILE A 173 -1.70 -9.34 -0.48
CA ILE A 173 -0.73 -10.27 0.09
C ILE A 173 -1.44 -11.32 0.94
N MET A 174 -2.39 -10.93 1.80
CA MET A 174 -3.17 -11.85 2.64
C MET A 174 -3.98 -12.86 1.83
N ASP A 175 -4.66 -12.42 0.77
CA ASP A 175 -5.41 -13.32 -0.12
C ASP A 175 -4.48 -14.34 -0.80
N LYS A 176 -3.27 -13.91 -1.18
CA LYS A 176 -2.23 -14.79 -1.75
C LYS A 176 -1.69 -15.77 -0.72
N MET A 177 -1.40 -15.31 0.50
CA MET A 177 -0.97 -16.16 1.61
C MET A 177 -2.00 -17.23 1.93
N LEU A 178 -3.28 -16.85 1.98
CA LEU A 178 -4.39 -17.76 2.22
C LEU A 178 -4.51 -18.80 1.08
N SER A 179 -4.35 -18.37 -0.17
CA SER A 179 -4.35 -19.26 -1.34
C SER A 179 -3.18 -20.25 -1.29
N ILE A 180 -1.97 -19.79 -0.98
CA ILE A 180 -0.78 -20.64 -0.83
C ILE A 180 -0.99 -21.61 0.32
N TYR A 181 -1.52 -21.16 1.46
CA TYR A 181 -1.81 -22.00 2.60
C TYR A 181 -2.78 -23.14 2.24
N HIS A 182 -3.86 -22.85 1.50
CA HIS A 182 -4.80 -23.86 1.04
C HIS A 182 -4.24 -24.82 -0.01
N LEU A 183 -3.30 -24.35 -0.85
CA LEU A 183 -2.61 -25.17 -1.86
C LEU A 183 -1.39 -25.93 -1.30
N THR A 184 -1.00 -25.67 -0.05
CA THR A 184 0.16 -26.30 0.56
C THR A 184 -0.19 -27.71 1.01
N ASP A 185 0.48 -28.71 0.44
CA ASP A 185 0.38 -30.11 0.87
C ASP A 185 1.70 -30.54 1.55
N PHE A 186 1.60 -30.99 2.80
CA PHE A 186 2.73 -31.48 3.58
C PHE A 186 3.31 -32.79 3.03
N ARG A 187 2.57 -33.50 2.18
CA ARG A 187 2.98 -34.78 1.60
C ARG A 187 3.67 -34.63 0.25
N SER A 188 3.57 -33.46 -0.38
CA SER A 188 4.20 -33.22 -1.67
C SER A 188 5.59 -32.61 -1.49
N ASP A 189 6.60 -33.23 -2.10
CA ASP A 189 7.95 -32.68 -2.19
C ASP A 189 8.15 -31.79 -3.43
N VAL A 190 7.20 -31.84 -4.37
CA VAL A 190 7.33 -31.21 -5.69
C VAL A 190 6.14 -30.28 -5.96
N MET A 191 6.42 -29.12 -6.54
CA MET A 191 5.38 -28.20 -6.99
C MET A 191 4.78 -28.68 -8.31
N GLU A 192 3.47 -28.93 -8.33
CA GLU A 192 2.75 -29.36 -9.53
C GLU A 192 2.09 -28.17 -10.23
N LEU A 193 2.39 -28.04 -11.52
CA LEU A 193 1.85 -27.01 -12.39
C LEU A 193 1.12 -27.69 -13.56
N GLN A 194 -0.16 -27.37 -13.69
CA GLN A 194 -0.97 -27.77 -14.84
C GLN A 194 -0.99 -26.63 -15.85
N VAL A 195 -0.43 -26.87 -17.02
CA VAL A 195 -0.55 -25.93 -18.16
C VAL A 195 -1.93 -26.10 -18.76
N PHE A 196 -2.69 -25.01 -18.87
CA PHE A 196 -3.94 -25.00 -19.62
C PHE A 196 -3.78 -24.12 -20.85
N GLN A 197 -4.26 -24.63 -21.99
CA GLN A 197 -4.23 -23.92 -23.26
C GLN A 197 -5.63 -23.98 -23.84
N THR A 198 -6.39 -22.90 -23.67
CA THR A 198 -7.69 -22.70 -24.30
C THR A 198 -7.51 -21.87 -25.57
N VAL A 199 -8.54 -21.84 -26.43
CA VAL A 199 -8.52 -21.07 -27.68
C VAL A 199 -8.35 -19.56 -27.45
N ARG A 200 -8.70 -19.06 -26.25
CA ARG A 200 -8.65 -17.64 -25.89
C ARG A 200 -7.62 -17.28 -24.81
N SER A 201 -7.11 -18.25 -24.05
CA SER A 201 -6.15 -18.01 -22.98
C SER A 201 -5.18 -19.18 -22.79
N SER A 202 -3.91 -18.86 -22.57
CA SER A 202 -2.89 -19.80 -22.12
C SER A 202 -2.44 -19.41 -20.73
N GLY A 203 -2.32 -20.36 -19.81
CA GLY A 203 -1.85 -20.07 -18.47
C GLY A 203 -1.39 -21.30 -17.70
N PHE A 204 -1.00 -21.04 -16.46
CA PHE A 204 -0.52 -22.06 -15.53
C PHE A 204 -1.47 -22.09 -14.34
N LYS A 205 -1.91 -23.29 -13.95
CA LYS A 205 -2.67 -23.54 -12.73
C LYS A 205 -1.75 -24.29 -11.77
N ILE A 206 -1.54 -23.70 -10.60
CA ILE A 206 -0.79 -24.36 -9.52
C ILE A 206 -1.76 -25.32 -8.83
N LEU A 207 -1.40 -26.60 -8.76
CA LEU A 207 -2.23 -27.62 -8.10
C LEU A 207 -1.79 -27.85 -6.67
N THR A 208 -0.47 -27.95 -6.45
CA THR A 208 0.10 -28.24 -5.12
C THR A 208 1.40 -27.46 -4.93
N ILE A 209 1.61 -26.97 -3.71
CA ILE A 209 2.82 -26.26 -3.30
C ILE A 209 3.47 -27.05 -2.14
N PRO A 210 4.76 -27.41 -2.23
CA PRO A 210 5.44 -28.09 -1.14
C PRO A 210 5.77 -27.11 0.00
N LEU A 211 5.80 -27.59 1.24
CA LEU A 211 5.95 -26.75 2.45
C LEU A 211 7.19 -25.84 2.41
N HIS A 212 8.32 -26.34 1.90
CA HIS A 212 9.56 -25.56 1.83
C HIS A 212 9.44 -24.31 0.94
N ARG A 213 8.60 -24.37 -0.12
CA ARG A 213 8.32 -23.23 -1.00
C ARG A 213 7.36 -22.25 -0.36
N ALA A 214 6.33 -22.75 0.32
CA ALA A 214 5.42 -21.92 1.11
C ALA A 214 6.17 -21.16 2.22
N ALA A 215 7.07 -21.85 2.94
CA ALA A 215 7.91 -21.24 3.96
C ALA A 215 8.85 -20.17 3.38
N TRP A 216 9.48 -20.44 2.23
CA TRP A 216 10.30 -19.46 1.52
C TRP A 216 9.50 -18.22 1.12
N PHE A 217 8.31 -18.41 0.55
CA PHE A 217 7.41 -17.32 0.18
C PHE A 217 7.00 -16.50 1.41
N LEU A 218 6.65 -17.16 2.52
CA LEU A 218 6.36 -16.49 3.79
C LEU A 218 7.55 -15.64 4.27
N CYS A 219 8.77 -16.18 4.24
CA CYS A 219 9.97 -15.45 4.66
C CYS A 219 10.25 -14.20 3.83
N ILE A 220 9.95 -14.23 2.52
CA ILE A 220 10.14 -13.05 1.64
C ILE A 220 9.05 -12.00 1.83
N SER A 221 7.85 -12.42 2.23
CA SER A 221 6.68 -11.54 2.36
C SER A 221 6.48 -10.95 3.76
N ILE A 222 7.20 -11.42 4.78
CA ILE A 222 7.19 -10.87 6.16
C ILE A 222 7.96 -9.54 6.38
N PRO A 223 9.07 -9.23 5.68
CA PRO A 223 9.86 -8.03 5.96
C PRO A 223 9.28 -6.70 5.43
N GLU A 224 8.02 -6.66 4.98
CA GLU A 224 7.27 -5.43 4.67
C GLU A 224 6.37 -4.99 5.84
#